data_AF-A0A7C9R930-F1
#
_entry.id   AF-A0A7C9R930-F1
#
_cell.length_a   1.000
_cell.length_b   1.000
_cell.length_c   1.000
_cell.angle_alpha   90.00
_cell.angle_beta   90.00
_cell.angle_gamma   90.00
#
_symmetry.space_group_name_H-M   'P 1'
#
loop_
_entity.id
_entity.type
_entity.pdbx_description
1 polymer ?
#
loop_
_entity_poly.entity_id
_entity_poly.type
_entity_poly.pdbx_seq_one_letter_code
_entity_poly.pdbx_strand_id
1 'polypeptide(L)'
;MWHKMVLAVTLAALAGGCTTMTPEQRRAADEEKCRSYGFTKRNDAFAECLQRLDLDRRAALRQSNDFNVWQPPVVIYRPVPVPVKPG
;
A
#
# COMPACT_ATOMS: atom_id res chain seq x y z
N MET A 1 -0.72 -35.13 23.66
CA MET A 1 -1.58 -33.94 23.48
C MET A 1 -0.78 -32.65 23.38
N TRP A 2 0.30 -32.48 24.16
CA TRP A 2 1.21 -31.32 24.12
C TRP A 2 1.70 -30.93 22.71
N HIS A 3 2.20 -31.89 21.93
CA HIS A 3 2.73 -31.58 20.60
C HIS A 3 1.67 -30.99 19.65
N LYS A 4 0.41 -31.42 19.76
CA LYS A 4 -0.69 -30.86 18.96
C LYS A 4 -0.97 -29.40 19.34
N MET A 5 -0.85 -29.07 20.63
CA MET A 5 -0.98 -27.69 21.13
C MET A 5 0.17 -26.80 20.66
N VAL A 6 1.42 -27.27 20.74
CA VAL A 6 2.59 -26.52 20.25
C VAL A 6 2.50 -26.30 18.74
N LEU A 7 2.07 -27.30 17.99
CA LEU A 7 1.87 -27.18 16.54
C LEU A 7 0.77 -26.17 16.20
N ALA A 8 -0.34 -26.17 16.95
CA ALA A 8 -1.42 -25.21 16.74
C ALA A 8 -1.00 -23.76 17.05
N VAL A 9 -0.25 -23.53 18.12
CA VAL A 9 0.24 -22.19 18.51
C VAL A 9 1.27 -21.67 17.50
N THR A 10 2.19 -22.52 17.06
CA THR A 10 3.18 -22.13 16.04
C THR A 10 2.53 -21.81 14.69
N LEU A 11 1.52 -22.59 14.27
CA LEU A 11 0.75 -22.31 13.06
C LEU A 11 -0.03 -20.99 13.16
N ALA A 12 -0.64 -20.71 14.32
CA ALA A 12 -1.36 -19.46 14.57
C ALA A 12 -0.42 -18.25 14.62
N ALA A 13 0.79 -18.39 15.17
CA ALA A 13 1.81 -17.35 15.16
C ALA A 13 2.35 -17.07 13.76
N LEU A 14 2.51 -18.10 12.91
CA LEU A 14 2.88 -17.93 11.51
C LEU A 14 1.76 -17.28 10.69
N ALA A 15 0.50 -17.66 10.93
CA ALA A 15 -0.66 -17.05 10.28
C ALA A 15 -0.92 -15.60 10.74
N GLY A 16 -0.73 -15.31 12.03
CA GLY A 16 -0.87 -13.98 12.61
C GLY A 16 0.36 -13.07 12.47
N GLY A 17 1.52 -13.66 12.16
CA GLY A 17 2.80 -12.96 11.93
C GLY A 17 2.82 -12.08 10.68
N CYS A 18 1.78 -12.12 9.85
CA CYS A 18 1.56 -11.14 8.79
C CYS A 18 0.98 -9.80 9.29
N THR A 19 0.87 -9.57 10.60
CA THR A 19 0.63 -8.23 11.16
C THR A 19 1.94 -7.43 11.17
N THR A 20 2.31 -7.02 9.96
CA THR A 20 3.48 -6.22 9.62
C THR A 20 3.34 -4.79 10.18
N MET A 21 3.97 -4.54 11.33
CA MET A 21 3.97 -3.27 12.07
C MET A 21 2.59 -2.82 12.57
N THR A 22 2.49 -2.45 13.85
CA THR A 22 1.28 -1.77 14.33
C THR A 22 1.18 -0.36 13.71
N PRO A 23 -0.04 0.21 13.59
CA PRO A 23 -0.21 1.58 13.08
C PRO A 23 0.64 2.62 13.84
N GLU A 24 0.75 2.46 15.16
CA GLU A 24 1.54 3.36 16.01
C GLU A 24 3.04 3.21 15.80
N GLN A 25 3.54 1.97 15.70
CA GLN A 25 4.96 1.72 15.41
C GLN A 25 5.35 2.29 14.04
N ARG A 26 4.46 2.16 13.07
CA ARG A 26 4.65 2.70 11.72
C ARG A 26 4.69 4.23 11.74
N ARG A 27 3.79 4.85 12.48
CA ARG A 27 3.80 6.31 12.67
C ARG A 27 5.10 6.78 13.33
N ALA A 28 5.58 6.09 14.37
CA ALA A 28 6.83 6.44 15.03
C ALA A 28 8.03 6.35 14.07
N ALA A 29 8.07 5.31 13.23
CA ALA A 29 9.11 5.15 12.21
C ALA A 29 9.05 6.22 11.12
N ASP A 30 7.86 6.58 10.63
CA ASP A 30 7.67 7.65 9.66
C ASP A 30 8.11 9.01 10.24
N GLU A 31 7.77 9.28 11.51
CA GLU A 31 8.23 10.48 12.20
C GLU A 31 9.74 10.51 12.38
N GLU A 32 10.38 9.38 12.66
CA GLU A 32 11.84 9.27 12.74
C GLU A 32 12.49 9.53 11.38
N LYS A 33 11.92 8.97 10.31
CA LYS A 33 12.39 9.19 8.94
C LYS A 33 12.33 10.67 8.57
N CYS A 34 11.22 11.35 8.84
CA CYS A 34 11.10 12.78 8.57
C CYS A 34 12.07 13.61 9.43
N ARG A 35 12.30 13.24 10.70
CA ARG A 35 13.36 13.87 11.52
C ARG A 35 14.75 13.67 10.93
N SER A 36 15.05 12.49 10.38
CA SER A 36 16.35 12.19 9.76
C SER A 36 16.65 13.04 8.52
N TYR A 37 15.59 13.53 7.85
CA TYR A 37 15.72 14.49 6.74
C TYR A 37 15.89 15.93 7.19
N GLY A 38 15.83 16.22 8.50
CA GLY A 38 15.98 17.56 9.06
C GLY A 38 14.66 18.31 9.26
N PHE A 39 13.49 17.68 9.06
CA PHE A 39 12.22 18.33 9.33
C PHE A 39 11.94 18.41 10.84
N THR A 40 11.56 19.59 11.32
CA THR A 40 11.09 19.80 12.69
C THR A 40 9.63 19.40 12.85
N LYS A 41 9.23 18.88 14.03
CA LYS A 41 7.82 18.49 14.26
C LYS A 41 6.89 19.71 14.24
N ARG A 42 5.61 19.49 13.92
CA ARG A 42 4.52 20.47 13.98
C ARG A 42 4.67 21.64 12.99
N ASN A 43 5.18 21.35 11.79
CA ASN A 43 5.18 22.29 10.67
C ASN A 43 4.57 21.62 9.42
N ASP A 44 4.24 22.43 8.41
CA ASP A 44 3.61 21.94 7.18
C ASP A 44 4.55 21.04 6.37
N ALA A 45 5.86 21.33 6.36
CA ALA A 45 6.86 20.52 5.66
C ALA A 45 6.99 19.09 6.25
N PHE A 46 6.79 18.94 7.55
CA PHE A 46 6.81 17.67 8.26
C PHE A 46 5.53 16.89 7.97
N ALA A 47 4.38 17.57 7.93
CA ALA A 47 3.12 16.96 7.49
C ALA A 47 3.20 16.49 6.03
N GLU A 48 3.82 17.28 5.15
CA GLU A 48 4.06 16.90 3.76
C GLU A 48 4.99 15.68 3.66
N CYS A 49 6.10 15.66 4.42
CA CYS A 49 7.00 14.51 4.46
C CYS A 49 6.26 13.22 4.85
N LEU A 50 5.46 13.26 5.92
CA LEU A 50 4.64 12.12 6.35
C LEU A 50 3.62 11.71 5.29
N GLN A 51 2.95 12.68 4.68
CA GLN A 51 1.98 12.43 3.60
C GLN A 51 2.65 11.74 2.41
N ARG A 52 3.85 12.18 2.02
CA ARG A 52 4.61 11.60 0.91
C ARG A 52 5.00 10.15 1.17
N LEU A 53 5.45 9.84 2.40
CA LEU A 53 5.74 8.46 2.81
C LEU A 53 4.48 7.58 2.77
N ASP A 54 3.31 8.10 3.16
CA ASP A 54 2.06 7.36 3.05
C ASP A 54 1.66 7.10 1.60
N LEU A 55 1.78 8.11 0.73
CA LEU A 55 1.46 7.99 -0.69
C LEU A 55 2.39 7.01 -1.42
N ASP A 56 3.69 7.08 -1.18
CA ASP A 56 4.69 6.15 -1.75
C ASP A 56 4.35 4.71 -1.40
N ARG A 57 4.04 4.46 -0.13
CA ARG A 57 3.68 3.13 0.33
C ARG A 57 2.35 2.65 -0.26
N ARG A 58 1.35 3.53 -0.40
CA ARG A 58 0.11 3.19 -1.14
C ARG A 58 0.40 2.87 -2.60
N ALA A 59 1.35 3.56 -3.23
CA ALA A 59 1.77 3.25 -4.59
C ALA A 59 2.41 1.86 -4.67
N ALA A 60 3.30 1.53 -3.73
CA ALA A 60 3.89 0.19 -3.63
C ALA A 60 2.82 -0.91 -3.47
N LEU A 61 1.77 -0.68 -2.67
CA LEU A 61 0.65 -1.61 -2.52
C LEU A 61 -0.18 -1.75 -3.80
N ARG A 62 -0.40 -0.66 -4.55
CA ARG A 62 -1.07 -0.74 -5.85
C ARG A 62 -0.23 -1.54 -6.85
N GLN A 63 1.09 -1.33 -6.84
CA GLN A 63 2.01 -2.07 -7.69
C GLN A 63 2.09 -3.56 -7.32
N SER A 64 2.07 -3.90 -6.04
CA SER A 64 2.08 -5.31 -5.60
C SER A 64 0.76 -6.02 -5.89
N ASN A 65 -0.36 -5.27 -5.90
CA ASN A 65 -1.68 -5.77 -6.26
C ASN A 65 -1.95 -5.69 -7.78
N ASP A 66 -0.89 -5.55 -8.59
CA ASP A 66 -1.02 -5.63 -10.04
C ASP A 66 -1.31 -7.08 -10.45
N PHE A 67 -2.58 -7.48 -10.33
CA PHE A 67 -3.09 -8.77 -10.79
C PHE A 67 -3.04 -8.93 -12.33
N ASN A 68 -2.53 -7.95 -13.08
CA ASN A 68 -2.48 -7.96 -14.54
C ASN A 68 -1.38 -8.85 -15.14
N VAL A 69 -0.61 -9.61 -14.36
CA VAL A 69 0.34 -10.59 -14.95
C VAL A 69 -0.40 -11.62 -15.82
N TRP A 70 -1.66 -11.93 -15.50
CA TRP A 70 -2.45 -12.96 -16.21
C TRP A 70 -3.81 -12.49 -16.74
N GLN A 71 -4.19 -11.23 -16.50
CA GLN A 71 -5.43 -10.64 -17.00
C GLN A 71 -5.09 -9.43 -17.87
N PRO A 72 -5.16 -9.52 -19.21
CA PRO A 72 -4.97 -8.34 -20.06
C PRO A 72 -6.05 -7.30 -19.75
N PRO A 73 -5.75 -5.99 -19.92
CA PRO A 73 -6.71 -4.93 -19.65
C PRO A 73 -7.96 -5.13 -20.50
N VAL A 74 -9.14 -4.97 -19.90
CA VAL A 74 -10.42 -5.04 -20.61
C VAL A 74 -10.50 -3.87 -21.59
N VAL A 75 -10.48 -4.17 -22.90
CA VAL A 75 -10.69 -3.16 -23.95
C VAL A 75 -12.18 -2.94 -24.14
N ILE A 76 -12.71 -1.82 -23.65
CA ILE A 76 -14.10 -1.43 -23.86
C ILE A 76 -14.18 -0.63 -25.17
N TYR A 77 -14.71 -1.23 -26.24
CA TYR A 77 -14.99 -0.52 -27.48
C TYR A 77 -16.21 0.40 -27.29
N ARG A 78 -15.99 1.72 -27.34
CA ARG A 78 -17.06 2.72 -27.34
C ARG A 78 -17.10 3.40 -28.71
N PRO A 79 -18.06 3.07 -29.59
CA PRO A 79 -18.19 3.80 -30.84
C PRO A 79 -18.57 5.26 -30.56
N VAL A 80 -17.88 6.18 -31.23
CA VAL A 80 -18.25 7.60 -31.27
C VAL A 80 -18.99 7.83 -32.59
N PRO A 81 -20.28 8.19 -32.58
CA PRO A 81 -20.98 8.54 -33.82
C PRO A 81 -20.32 9.75 -34.47
N VAL A 82 -19.87 9.61 -35.72
CA VAL A 82 -19.34 10.73 -36.51
C VAL A 82 -20.39 11.17 -37.54
N PRO A 83 -20.67 12.49 -37.66
CA PRO A 83 -21.57 12.97 -38.69
C PRO A 83 -20.92 12.81 -40.08
N VAL A 84 -21.70 12.39 -41.06
CA VAL A 84 -21.26 12.38 -42.47
C VAL A 84 -21.15 13.82 -42.97
N LYS A 85 -20.02 14.15 -43.62
CA LYS A 85 -19.86 15.46 -44.28
C LYS A 85 -20.73 15.47 -45.55
N PRO A 86 -21.62 16.47 -45.74
CA PRO A 86 -22.34 16.61 -47.00
C PRO A 86 -21.35 16.95 -48.12
N GLY A 87 -21.48 16.22 -49.23
CA GLY A 87 -20.73 16.45 -50.48
C GLY A 87 -21.39 17.48 -51.37
#